data_AF-A0A2D4H2I0-F1
#
_entry.id   AF-A0A2D4H2I0-F1
#
_cell.length_a   1.000
_cell.length_b   1.000
_cell.length_c   1.000
_cell.angle_alpha   90.00
_cell.angle_beta   90.00
_cell.angle_gamma   90.00
#
_symmetry.space_group_name_H-M   'P 1'
#
loop_
_entity.id
_entity.type
_entity.pdbx_description
1 polymer ?
#
loop_
_entity_poly.entity_id
_entity_poly.type
_entity_poly.pdbx_seq_one_letter_code
_entity_poly.pdbx_strand_id
1 'polypeptide(L)'
;AGLSLTSTAVDYFLQAAELAESFQSLLNYGISLLQRFRIIFPLSSPKSTQRLQSLLRVLVQMCKMKAFKELCTLTPDLEEMVVQALKTGTAEWFYIKKQHLKPMIKTMEECGKALVCLLLEVNADLQECQKTWNKYFIGTMRLDVFSIAYLKLQELVSCYVKEQLSKIDSGMSQLTAESLFQLYLSMKDFYNMKDFVCSRDTPLALTGFHLWFKEAIPLWLQKTYTIALERTQRAIQVDQLTPLGELNKHSTSIVDLSTCYAQMVKTWQQLDWPDPEEAFMIMVKFVEDMCKIALMYCQM
;
A
#
# COMPACT_ATOMS: atom_id res chain seq x y z
N ALA A 1 -46.63 -54.00 6.37
CA ALA A 1 -46.63 -52.53 6.30
C ALA A 1 -45.42 -51.86 6.98
N GLY A 2 -44.62 -52.55 7.81
CA GLY A 2 -43.51 -51.92 8.55
C GLY A 2 -42.15 -51.76 7.83
N LEU A 3 -41.95 -52.40 6.67
CA LEU A 3 -40.66 -52.41 5.96
C LEU A 3 -40.48 -51.28 4.91
N SER A 4 -41.55 -50.64 4.42
CA SER A 4 -41.41 -49.55 3.43
C SER A 4 -41.20 -48.17 4.08
N LEU A 5 -41.63 -48.01 5.34
CA LEU A 5 -41.44 -46.78 6.13
C LEU A 5 -39.98 -46.61 6.60
N THR A 6 -39.26 -47.71 6.80
CA THR A 6 -37.84 -47.69 7.18
C THR A 6 -36.93 -47.38 5.99
N SER A 7 -37.24 -47.89 4.79
CA SER A 7 -36.50 -47.57 3.56
C SER A 7 -36.61 -46.10 3.18
N THR A 8 -37.82 -45.53 3.22
CA THR A 8 -38.08 -44.12 2.88
C THR A 8 -37.46 -43.15 3.89
N ALA A 9 -37.42 -43.50 5.18
CA ALA A 9 -36.72 -42.69 6.17
C ALA A 9 -35.20 -42.70 5.95
N VAL A 10 -34.60 -43.85 5.67
CA VAL A 10 -33.16 -43.97 5.37
C VAL A 10 -32.80 -43.20 4.09
N ASP A 11 -33.60 -43.30 3.04
CA ASP A 11 -33.40 -42.54 1.80
C ASP A 11 -33.50 -41.03 2.03
N TYR A 12 -34.42 -40.59 2.89
CA TYR A 12 -34.56 -39.17 3.26
C TYR A 12 -33.35 -38.67 4.07
N PHE A 13 -32.85 -39.46 5.02
CA PHE A 13 -31.63 -39.11 5.76
C PHE A 13 -30.40 -39.04 4.86
N LEU A 14 -30.29 -39.94 3.89
CA LEU A 14 -29.20 -39.94 2.91
C LEU A 14 -29.25 -38.70 2.02
N GLN A 15 -30.43 -38.37 1.46
CA GLN A 15 -30.62 -37.17 0.64
C GLN A 15 -30.34 -35.88 1.41
N ALA A 16 -30.75 -35.81 2.69
CA ALA A 16 -30.46 -34.68 3.55
C ALA A 16 -28.94 -34.52 3.79
N ALA A 17 -28.22 -35.61 3.98
CA ALA A 17 -26.77 -35.61 4.14
C ALA A 17 -26.05 -35.18 2.85
N GLU A 18 -26.43 -35.73 1.70
CA GLU A 18 -25.87 -35.34 0.38
C GLU A 18 -26.10 -33.85 0.06
N LEU A 19 -27.29 -33.34 0.39
CA LEU A 19 -27.60 -31.93 0.22
C LEU A 19 -26.77 -31.04 1.16
N ALA A 20 -26.60 -31.45 2.42
CA ALA A 20 -25.74 -30.75 3.39
C ALA A 20 -24.28 -30.69 2.89
N GLU A 21 -23.75 -31.81 2.41
CA GLU A 21 -22.40 -31.90 1.84
C GLU A 21 -22.25 -30.99 0.60
N SER A 22 -23.25 -30.98 -0.27
CA SER A 22 -23.27 -30.12 -1.46
C SER A 22 -23.28 -28.63 -1.09
N PHE A 23 -24.07 -28.23 -0.09
CA PHE A 23 -24.10 -26.87 0.42
C PHE A 23 -22.75 -26.45 1.01
N GLN A 24 -22.15 -27.30 1.85
CA GLN A 24 -20.84 -27.03 2.43
C GLN A 24 -19.75 -26.94 1.36
N SER A 25 -19.79 -27.83 0.36
CA SER A 25 -18.85 -27.83 -0.76
C SER A 25 -18.96 -26.55 -1.58
N LEU A 26 -20.19 -26.11 -1.90
CA LEU A 26 -20.42 -24.86 -2.64
C LEU A 26 -19.98 -23.64 -1.82
N LEU A 27 -20.27 -23.63 -0.51
CA LEU A 27 -19.83 -22.56 0.39
C LEU A 27 -18.30 -22.48 0.42
N ASN A 28 -17.63 -23.58 0.72
CA ASN A 28 -16.17 -23.66 0.79
C ASN A 28 -15.51 -23.25 -0.53
N TYR A 29 -16.08 -23.72 -1.66
CA TYR A 29 -15.63 -23.29 -2.98
C TYR A 29 -15.78 -21.78 -3.16
N GLY A 30 -16.95 -21.21 -2.87
CA GLY A 30 -17.17 -19.77 -2.98
C GLY A 30 -16.23 -18.95 -2.09
N ILE A 31 -16.01 -19.37 -0.85
CA ILE A 31 -15.06 -18.75 0.08
C ILE A 31 -13.63 -18.81 -0.49
N SER A 32 -13.22 -19.95 -1.08
CA SER A 32 -11.90 -20.06 -1.72
C SER A 32 -11.72 -19.11 -2.91
N LEU A 33 -12.80 -18.83 -3.66
CA LEU A 33 -12.78 -17.85 -4.75
C LEU A 33 -12.67 -16.42 -4.19
N LEU A 34 -13.39 -16.12 -3.10
CA LEU A 34 -13.31 -14.82 -2.43
C LEU A 34 -11.92 -14.58 -1.83
N GLN A 35 -11.27 -15.59 -1.25
CA GLN A 35 -9.89 -15.48 -0.78
C GLN A 35 -8.94 -14.98 -1.89
N ARG A 36 -9.16 -15.41 -3.14
CA ARG A 36 -8.33 -15.06 -4.29
C ARG A 36 -8.99 -14.07 -5.23
N PHE A 37 -9.90 -13.24 -4.70
CA PHE A 37 -10.76 -12.38 -5.52
C PHE A 37 -9.96 -11.53 -6.51
N ARG A 38 -8.82 -10.98 -6.09
CA ARG A 38 -8.00 -10.03 -6.85
C ARG A 38 -7.52 -10.62 -8.18
N ILE A 39 -7.27 -11.92 -8.17
CA ILE A 39 -6.72 -12.67 -9.31
C ILE A 39 -7.86 -13.27 -10.14
N ILE A 40 -8.88 -13.81 -9.46
CA ILE A 40 -9.98 -14.54 -10.11
C ILE A 40 -10.97 -13.58 -10.78
N PHE A 41 -11.14 -12.38 -10.23
CA PHE A 41 -12.06 -11.39 -10.75
C PHE A 41 -11.34 -10.08 -11.14
N PRO A 42 -10.48 -10.10 -12.18
CA PRO A 42 -9.71 -8.91 -12.57
C PRO A 42 -10.62 -7.75 -12.97
N LEU A 43 -10.23 -6.52 -12.60
CA LEU A 43 -10.97 -5.29 -12.91
C LEU A 43 -10.93 -4.89 -14.39
N SER A 44 -10.07 -5.52 -15.19
CA SER A 44 -9.95 -5.26 -16.63
C SER A 44 -11.18 -5.66 -17.45
N SER A 45 -12.12 -6.42 -16.87
CA SER A 45 -13.33 -6.88 -17.56
C SER A 45 -14.60 -6.65 -16.72
N PRO A 46 -15.60 -5.88 -17.22
CA PRO A 46 -16.86 -5.67 -16.50
C PRO A 46 -17.64 -6.96 -16.18
N LYS A 47 -17.52 -7.99 -17.03
CA LYS A 47 -18.15 -9.30 -16.77
C LYS A 47 -17.59 -9.97 -15.51
N SER A 48 -16.33 -9.67 -15.19
CA SER A 48 -15.63 -10.22 -14.04
C SER A 48 -16.23 -9.74 -12.72
N THR A 49 -16.46 -8.42 -12.60
CA THR A 49 -17.05 -7.82 -11.40
C THR A 49 -18.52 -8.21 -11.22
N GLN A 50 -19.25 -8.40 -12.33
CA GLN A 50 -20.60 -8.98 -12.29
C GLN A 50 -20.59 -10.41 -11.75
N ARG A 51 -19.63 -11.25 -12.15
CA ARG A 51 -19.49 -12.62 -11.63
C ARG A 51 -19.21 -12.63 -10.13
N LEU A 52 -18.36 -11.73 -9.63
CA LEU A 52 -18.12 -11.58 -8.20
C LEU A 52 -19.42 -11.19 -7.45
N GLN A 53 -20.15 -10.19 -7.95
CA GLN A 53 -21.43 -9.79 -7.36
C GLN A 53 -22.44 -10.93 -7.33
N SER A 54 -22.51 -11.73 -8.40
CA SER A 54 -23.39 -12.90 -8.46
C SER A 54 -22.96 -13.95 -7.45
N LEU A 55 -21.65 -14.23 -7.32
CA LEU A 55 -21.12 -15.17 -6.32
C LEU A 55 -21.48 -14.72 -4.90
N LEU A 56 -21.22 -13.46 -4.55
CA LEU A 56 -21.57 -12.90 -3.23
C LEU A 56 -23.07 -13.06 -2.95
N ARG A 57 -23.93 -12.75 -3.92
CA ARG A 57 -25.38 -12.91 -3.79
C ARG A 57 -25.78 -14.37 -3.59
N VAL A 58 -25.22 -15.31 -4.37
CA VAL A 58 -25.51 -16.74 -4.23
C VAL A 58 -25.15 -17.24 -2.83
N LEU A 59 -23.96 -16.88 -2.32
CA LEU A 59 -23.54 -17.28 -0.97
C LEU A 59 -24.47 -16.74 0.11
N VAL A 60 -24.80 -15.45 0.05
CA VAL A 60 -25.73 -14.81 1.01
C VAL A 60 -27.12 -15.44 0.96
N GLN A 61 -27.66 -15.70 -0.23
CA GLN A 61 -29.00 -16.28 -0.36
C GLN A 61 -29.02 -17.74 0.09
N MET A 62 -28.00 -18.52 -0.26
CA MET A 62 -27.86 -19.91 0.18
C MET A 62 -27.87 -20.01 1.70
N CYS A 63 -27.05 -19.22 2.41
CA CYS A 63 -27.02 -19.23 3.88
C CYS A 63 -28.31 -18.72 4.54
N LYS A 64 -29.16 -17.98 3.81
CA LYS A 64 -30.49 -17.55 4.28
C LYS A 64 -31.56 -18.64 4.14
N MET A 65 -31.37 -19.62 3.27
CA MET A 65 -32.34 -20.69 3.01
C MET A 65 -32.60 -21.50 4.28
N LYS A 66 -33.88 -21.85 4.50
CA LYS A 66 -34.29 -22.70 5.62
C LYS A 66 -33.55 -24.05 5.63
N ALA A 67 -33.47 -24.69 4.46
CA ALA A 67 -32.75 -25.96 4.29
C ALA A 67 -31.29 -25.87 4.71
N PHE A 68 -30.57 -24.79 4.33
CA PHE A 68 -29.19 -24.61 4.74
C PHE A 68 -29.07 -24.47 6.26
N LYS A 69 -29.92 -23.66 6.89
CA LYS A 69 -29.90 -23.45 8.35
C LYS A 69 -30.20 -24.71 9.15
N GLU A 70 -31.07 -25.58 8.63
CA GLU A 70 -31.44 -26.84 9.29
C GLU A 70 -30.39 -27.94 9.08
N LEU A 71 -29.77 -27.99 7.89
CA LEU A 71 -28.82 -29.05 7.52
C LEU A 71 -27.36 -28.70 7.86
N CYS A 72 -27.01 -27.43 7.98
CA CYS A 72 -25.63 -26.95 8.17
C CYS A 72 -25.50 -26.12 9.47
N THR A 73 -25.97 -26.66 10.59
CA THR A 73 -26.07 -25.96 11.89
C THR A 73 -24.72 -25.62 12.53
N LEU A 74 -23.66 -26.36 12.20
CA LEU A 74 -22.31 -26.15 12.74
C LEU A 74 -21.46 -25.18 11.90
N THR A 75 -22.00 -24.70 10.78
CA THR A 75 -21.25 -23.80 9.90
C THR A 75 -21.07 -22.43 10.57
N PRO A 76 -19.85 -21.87 10.62
CA PRO A 76 -19.62 -20.53 11.15
C PRO A 76 -20.41 -19.47 10.40
N ASP A 77 -20.53 -18.29 10.99
CA ASP A 77 -21.21 -17.18 10.34
C ASP A 77 -20.54 -16.83 8.99
N LEU A 78 -21.34 -16.57 7.97
CA LEU A 78 -20.85 -16.32 6.62
C LEU A 78 -19.96 -15.07 6.56
N GLU A 79 -20.32 -14.01 7.29
CA GLU A 79 -19.51 -12.78 7.33
C GLU A 79 -18.15 -13.07 7.97
N GLU A 80 -18.12 -13.83 9.07
CA GLU A 80 -16.88 -14.25 9.71
C GLU A 80 -15.99 -15.08 8.77
N MET A 81 -16.56 -16.08 8.08
CA MET A 81 -15.83 -16.90 7.11
C MET A 81 -15.24 -16.05 5.98
N VAL A 82 -16.01 -15.11 5.44
CA VAL A 82 -15.53 -14.19 4.40
C VAL A 82 -14.45 -13.26 4.94
N VAL A 83 -14.60 -12.70 6.15
CA VAL A 83 -13.57 -11.86 6.78
C VAL A 83 -12.25 -12.62 6.93
N GLN A 84 -12.28 -13.87 7.41
CA GLN A 84 -11.07 -14.68 7.54
C GLN A 84 -10.44 -15.01 6.18
N ALA A 85 -11.25 -15.39 5.19
CA ALA A 85 -10.77 -15.63 3.83
C ALA A 85 -10.14 -14.39 3.21
N LEU A 86 -10.71 -13.20 3.42
CA LEU A 86 -10.15 -11.94 2.93
C LEU A 86 -8.83 -11.57 3.63
N LYS A 87 -8.71 -11.81 4.95
CA LYS A 87 -7.46 -11.62 5.69
C LYS A 87 -6.37 -12.56 5.17
N THR A 88 -6.67 -13.85 5.04
CA THR A 88 -5.75 -14.86 4.52
C THR A 88 -5.33 -14.53 3.08
N GLY A 89 -6.30 -14.24 2.22
CA GLY A 89 -6.05 -13.89 0.82
C GLY A 89 -5.22 -12.63 0.63
N THR A 90 -5.41 -11.64 1.50
CA THR A 90 -4.59 -10.41 1.50
C THR A 90 -3.15 -10.70 1.93
N ALA A 91 -2.95 -11.55 2.94
CA ALA A 91 -1.61 -11.97 3.34
C ALA A 91 -0.91 -12.79 2.25
N GLU A 92 -1.61 -13.76 1.64
CA GLU A 92 -1.08 -14.53 0.51
C GLU A 92 -0.68 -13.64 -0.66
N TRP A 93 -1.54 -12.69 -1.04
CA TRP A 93 -1.24 -11.73 -2.10
C TRP A 93 0.03 -10.92 -1.79
N PHE A 94 0.18 -10.44 -0.55
CA PHE A 94 1.38 -9.71 -0.12
C PHE A 94 2.64 -10.57 -0.26
N TYR A 95 2.60 -11.82 0.20
CA TYR A 95 3.76 -12.73 0.11
C TYR A 95 4.10 -13.10 -1.33
N ILE A 96 3.09 -13.32 -2.18
CA ILE A 96 3.28 -13.55 -3.62
C ILE A 96 3.97 -12.35 -4.25
N LYS A 97 3.47 -11.13 -4.02
CA LYS A 97 4.08 -9.89 -4.55
C LYS A 97 5.50 -9.69 -4.04
N LYS A 98 5.74 -9.88 -2.74
CA LYS A 98 7.08 -9.83 -2.13
C LYS A 98 8.03 -10.84 -2.77
N GLN A 99 7.55 -12.05 -3.08
CA GLN A 99 8.37 -13.08 -3.74
C GLN A 99 8.67 -12.73 -5.20
N HIS A 100 7.69 -12.23 -5.95
CA HIS A 100 7.87 -11.82 -7.35
C HIS A 100 8.82 -10.64 -7.51
N LEU A 101 8.81 -9.70 -6.56
CA LEU A 101 9.66 -8.51 -6.58
C LEU A 101 11.04 -8.77 -5.95
N LYS A 102 11.32 -9.99 -5.50
CA LYS A 102 12.61 -10.33 -4.92
C LYS A 102 13.71 -10.12 -5.96
N PRO A 103 14.73 -9.29 -5.68
CA PRO A 103 15.74 -8.98 -6.68
C PRO A 103 16.58 -10.21 -6.99
N MET A 104 16.97 -10.36 -8.27
CA MET A 104 17.84 -11.45 -8.71
C MET A 104 19.24 -11.29 -8.15
N ILE A 105 19.75 -10.06 -8.14
CA ILE A 105 21.02 -9.71 -7.50
C ILE A 105 20.69 -9.11 -6.14
N LYS A 106 21.22 -9.69 -5.07
CA LYS A 106 20.96 -9.21 -3.71
C LYS A 106 21.86 -8.02 -3.34
N THR A 107 22.04 -7.08 -4.27
CA THR A 107 22.66 -5.80 -3.93
C THR A 107 21.68 -5.01 -3.06
N MET A 108 22.23 -4.22 -2.13
CA MET A 108 21.40 -3.48 -1.18
C MET A 108 20.54 -2.40 -1.86
N GLU A 109 21.04 -1.81 -2.95
CA GLU A 109 20.27 -0.89 -3.80
C GLU A 109 19.07 -1.57 -4.47
N GLU A 110 19.25 -2.78 -5.03
CA GLU A 110 18.16 -3.54 -5.63
C GLU A 110 17.14 -4.00 -4.60
N CYS A 111 17.58 -4.37 -3.39
CA CYS A 111 16.69 -4.66 -2.26
C CYS A 111 15.84 -3.43 -1.89
N GLY A 112 16.45 -2.23 -1.86
CA GLY A 112 15.75 -0.96 -1.63
C GLY A 112 14.70 -0.66 -2.70
N LYS A 113 15.10 -0.76 -3.98
CA LYS A 113 14.18 -0.59 -5.12
C LYS A 113 13.03 -1.59 -5.07
N ALA A 114 13.31 -2.86 -4.79
CA ALA A 114 12.29 -3.90 -4.64
C ALA A 114 11.30 -3.60 -3.50
N LEU A 115 11.79 -3.07 -2.36
CA LEU A 115 10.94 -2.66 -1.24
C LEU A 115 10.03 -1.48 -1.61
N VAL A 116 10.56 -0.47 -2.31
CA VAL A 116 9.77 0.65 -2.83
C VAL A 116 8.71 0.15 -3.80
N CYS A 117 9.07 -0.69 -4.77
CA CYS A 117 8.13 -1.29 -5.72
C CYS A 117 7.03 -2.08 -5.02
N LEU A 118 7.35 -2.84 -3.97
CA LEU A 118 6.35 -3.59 -3.20
C LEU A 118 5.34 -2.67 -2.53
N LEU A 119 5.79 -1.56 -1.95
CA LEU A 119 4.89 -0.58 -1.34
C LEU A 119 4.02 0.15 -2.36
N LEU A 120 4.55 0.45 -3.54
CA LEU A 120 3.75 1.01 -4.64
C LEU A 120 2.64 0.03 -5.06
N GLU A 121 2.93 -1.26 -5.17
CA GLU A 121 1.92 -2.29 -5.44
C GLU A 121 0.87 -2.39 -4.32
N VAL A 122 1.29 -2.32 -3.05
CA VAL A 122 0.39 -2.28 -1.88
C VAL A 122 -0.53 -1.07 -1.93
N ASN A 123 0.02 0.11 -2.22
CA ASN A 123 -0.76 1.34 -2.35
C ASN A 123 -1.76 1.26 -3.50
N ALA A 124 -1.36 0.74 -4.65
CA ALA A 124 -2.25 0.54 -5.80
C ALA A 124 -3.39 -0.43 -5.47
N ASP A 125 -3.09 -1.58 -4.84
CA ASP A 125 -4.11 -2.56 -4.42
C ASP A 125 -5.12 -1.94 -3.46
N LEU A 126 -4.66 -1.19 -2.46
CA LEU A 126 -5.53 -0.53 -1.48
C LEU A 126 -6.40 0.56 -2.12
N GLN A 127 -5.85 1.33 -3.05
CA GLN A 127 -6.61 2.33 -3.80
C GLN A 127 -7.71 1.67 -4.65
N GLU A 128 -7.40 0.58 -5.35
CA GLU A 128 -8.40 -0.19 -6.09
C GLU A 128 -9.45 -0.80 -5.16
N CYS A 129 -8.99 -1.34 -4.02
CA CYS A 129 -9.84 -1.91 -2.99
C CYS A 129 -10.87 -0.89 -2.50
N GLN A 130 -10.40 0.30 -2.14
CA GLN A 130 -11.23 1.42 -1.68
C GLN A 130 -12.23 1.89 -2.74
N LYS A 131 -11.75 2.13 -3.98
CA LYS A 131 -12.55 2.77 -5.04
C LYS A 131 -13.57 1.85 -5.67
N THR A 132 -13.26 0.57 -5.77
CA THR A 132 -14.01 -0.39 -6.60
C THR A 132 -14.51 -1.57 -5.79
N TRP A 133 -13.60 -2.36 -5.19
CA TRP A 133 -13.99 -3.61 -4.53
C TRP A 133 -14.90 -3.37 -3.34
N ASN A 134 -14.63 -2.33 -2.54
CA ASN A 134 -15.38 -2.04 -1.33
C ASN A 134 -16.89 -1.86 -1.61
N LYS A 135 -17.23 -1.23 -2.73
CA LYS A 135 -18.63 -1.02 -3.15
C LYS A 135 -19.39 -2.34 -3.33
N TYR A 136 -18.74 -3.35 -3.90
CA TYR A 136 -19.37 -4.64 -4.19
C TYR A 136 -19.65 -5.45 -2.92
N PHE A 137 -18.70 -5.46 -1.98
CA PHE A 137 -18.84 -6.17 -0.72
C PHE A 137 -19.76 -5.44 0.26
N ILE A 138 -19.65 -4.12 0.40
CA ILE A 138 -20.58 -3.33 1.22
C ILE A 138 -22.02 -3.49 0.70
N GLY A 139 -22.22 -3.39 -0.62
CA GLY A 139 -23.55 -3.47 -1.22
C GLY A 139 -24.24 -4.82 -1.05
N THR A 140 -23.49 -5.92 -0.87
CA THR A 140 -24.06 -7.28 -0.80
C THR A 140 -24.03 -7.87 0.61
N MET A 141 -22.94 -7.64 1.35
CA MET A 141 -22.66 -8.25 2.66
C MET A 141 -22.40 -7.22 3.77
N ARG A 142 -22.46 -5.92 3.48
CA ARG A 142 -22.10 -4.84 4.44
C ARG A 142 -20.68 -4.97 5.01
N LEU A 143 -19.79 -5.65 4.27
CA LEU A 143 -18.40 -5.86 4.65
C LEU A 143 -17.50 -4.78 4.06
N ASP A 144 -16.71 -4.12 4.92
CA ASP A 144 -15.68 -3.17 4.52
C ASP A 144 -14.35 -3.89 4.24
N VAL A 145 -14.17 -4.30 2.99
CA VAL A 145 -12.98 -5.02 2.53
C VAL A 145 -11.75 -4.14 2.53
N PHE A 146 -11.92 -2.83 2.33
CA PHE A 146 -10.81 -1.90 2.42
C PHE A 146 -10.23 -1.91 3.84
N SER A 147 -11.05 -1.75 4.88
CA SER A 147 -10.58 -1.79 6.26
C SER A 147 -9.89 -3.12 6.59
N ILE A 148 -10.46 -4.26 6.15
CA ILE A 148 -9.87 -5.58 6.38
C ILE A 148 -8.48 -5.69 5.72
N ALA A 149 -8.38 -5.28 4.45
CA ALA A 149 -7.13 -5.35 3.70
C ALA A 149 -6.08 -4.39 4.28
N TYR A 150 -6.47 -3.16 4.58
CA TYR A 150 -5.61 -2.13 5.17
C TYR A 150 -5.02 -2.55 6.50
N LEU A 151 -5.86 -3.07 7.42
CA LEU A 151 -5.43 -3.57 8.72
C LEU A 151 -4.48 -4.76 8.60
N LYS A 152 -4.69 -5.65 7.63
CA LYS A 152 -3.77 -6.78 7.44
C LYS A 152 -2.45 -6.38 6.78
N LEU A 153 -2.51 -5.51 5.77
CA LEU A 153 -1.32 -5.06 5.06
C LEU A 153 -0.43 -4.19 5.94
N GLN A 154 -0.99 -3.33 6.80
CA GLN A 154 -0.17 -2.49 7.66
C GLN A 154 0.65 -3.32 8.65
N GLU A 155 0.10 -4.41 9.17
CA GLU A 155 0.78 -5.35 10.06
C GLU A 155 1.99 -5.96 9.32
N LEU A 156 1.74 -6.56 8.16
CA LEU A 156 2.75 -7.24 7.35
C LEU A 156 3.85 -6.30 6.86
N VAL A 157 3.47 -5.13 6.35
CA VAL A 157 4.39 -4.08 5.89
C VAL A 157 5.22 -3.54 7.04
N SER A 158 4.61 -3.25 8.20
CA SER A 158 5.34 -2.70 9.35
C SER A 158 6.46 -3.64 9.80
N CYS A 159 6.15 -4.95 9.92
CA CYS A 159 7.13 -5.97 10.27
C CYS A 159 8.24 -6.03 9.22
N TYR A 160 7.88 -6.07 7.93
CA TYR A 160 8.86 -6.21 6.87
C TYR A 160 9.77 -4.99 6.73
N VAL A 161 9.21 -3.78 6.74
CA VAL A 161 9.99 -2.53 6.64
C VAL A 161 10.94 -2.39 7.81
N LYS A 162 10.49 -2.63 9.05
CA LYS A 162 11.36 -2.60 10.24
C LYS A 162 12.50 -3.63 10.12
N GLU A 163 12.21 -4.85 9.67
CA GLU A 163 13.22 -5.89 9.45
C GLU A 163 14.25 -5.48 8.37
N GLN A 164 13.84 -4.75 7.33
CA GLN A 164 14.78 -4.23 6.34
C GLN A 164 15.58 -3.04 6.89
N LEU A 165 14.95 -2.11 7.61
CA LEU A 165 15.61 -0.94 8.19
C LEU A 165 16.62 -1.33 9.28
N SER A 166 16.34 -2.34 10.11
CA SER A 166 17.28 -2.81 11.14
C SER A 166 18.56 -3.41 10.56
N LYS A 167 18.51 -3.93 9.32
CA LYS A 167 19.72 -4.40 8.63
C LYS A 167 20.61 -3.23 8.19
N ILE A 168 20.04 -2.04 8.01
CA ILE A 168 20.74 -0.82 7.60
C ILE A 168 21.50 -0.20 8.78
N ASP A 169 20.92 -0.22 9.98
CA ASP A 169 21.50 0.39 11.20
C ASP A 169 22.79 -0.30 11.69
N SER A 170 23.14 -1.47 11.14
CA SER A 170 24.33 -2.26 11.51
C SER A 170 25.68 -1.70 11.00
N GLY A 171 25.76 -0.40 10.68
CA GLY A 171 27.02 0.29 10.34
C GLY A 171 27.39 0.30 8.85
N MET A 172 26.43 0.01 7.97
CA MET A 172 26.61 0.14 6.54
C MET A 172 25.46 1.01 6.02
N SER A 173 25.74 2.27 5.66
CA SER A 173 24.77 3.15 4.98
C SER A 173 24.42 2.53 3.62
N GLN A 174 23.39 1.67 3.58
CA GLN A 174 23.15 0.66 2.54
C GLN A 174 22.06 0.99 1.52
N LEU A 175 21.11 1.84 1.88
CA LEU A 175 20.10 2.34 0.95
C LEU A 175 20.52 3.73 0.48
N THR A 176 20.36 4.01 -0.81
CA THR A 176 20.59 5.36 -1.31
C THR A 176 19.61 6.31 -0.63
N ALA A 177 20.07 7.53 -0.33
CA ALA A 177 19.21 8.59 0.20
C ALA A 177 17.90 8.73 -0.60
N GLU A 178 17.99 8.58 -1.93
CA GLU A 178 16.85 8.57 -2.85
C GLU A 178 15.88 7.40 -2.58
N SER A 179 16.37 6.17 -2.46
CA SER A 179 15.51 5.00 -2.17
C SER A 179 14.83 5.09 -0.80
N LEU A 180 15.53 5.57 0.23
CA LEU A 180 14.96 5.84 1.54
C LEU A 180 13.89 6.93 1.50
N PHE A 181 14.12 7.99 0.73
CA PHE A 181 13.16 9.07 0.57
C PHE A 181 11.90 8.58 -0.16
N GLN A 182 12.04 7.82 -1.25
CA GLN A 182 10.90 7.22 -1.95
C GLN A 182 10.15 6.20 -1.09
N LEU A 183 10.87 5.45 -0.25
CA LEU A 183 10.28 4.53 0.72
C LEU A 183 9.44 5.29 1.75
N TYR A 184 9.96 6.39 2.31
CA TYR A 184 9.23 7.26 3.22
C TYR A 184 7.94 7.82 2.58
N LEU A 185 8.03 8.37 1.37
CA LEU A 185 6.86 8.90 0.66
C LEU A 185 5.81 7.82 0.39
N SER A 186 6.23 6.64 -0.05
CA SER A 186 5.31 5.51 -0.30
C SER A 186 4.62 5.04 0.99
N MET A 187 5.35 5.03 2.11
CA MET A 187 4.79 4.73 3.44
C MET A 187 3.82 5.81 3.92
N LYS A 188 4.10 7.07 3.61
CA LYS A 188 3.20 8.20 3.92
C LYS A 188 1.90 8.10 3.14
N ASP A 189 1.96 7.83 1.84
CA ASP A 189 0.79 7.56 1.02
C ASP A 189 -0.02 6.39 1.56
N PHE A 190 0.65 5.32 1.98
CA PHE A 190 0.00 4.18 2.63
C PHE A 190 -0.73 4.62 3.90
N TYR A 191 -0.02 5.26 4.82
CA TYR A 191 -0.55 5.67 6.13
C TYR A 191 -1.72 6.66 6.00
N ASN A 192 -1.70 7.55 5.02
CA ASN A 192 -2.77 8.52 4.78
C ASN A 192 -4.10 7.86 4.40
N MET A 193 -4.09 6.62 3.88
CA MET A 193 -5.33 5.88 3.61
C MET A 193 -6.06 5.44 4.89
N LYS A 194 -5.46 5.61 6.08
CA LYS A 194 -6.12 5.33 7.37
C LYS A 194 -7.45 6.06 7.55
N ASP A 195 -7.62 7.22 6.91
CA ASP A 195 -8.82 8.05 7.05
C ASP A 195 -10.08 7.37 6.49
N PHE A 196 -9.89 6.33 5.65
CA PHE A 196 -10.98 5.51 5.11
C PHE A 196 -11.31 4.27 5.96
N VAL A 197 -10.61 4.04 7.08
CA VAL A 197 -10.82 2.86 7.94
C VAL A 197 -11.99 3.10 8.90
N CYS A 198 -12.93 2.16 8.97
CA CYS A 198 -14.10 2.28 9.83
C CYS A 198 -13.81 2.11 11.33
N SER A 199 -12.81 1.31 11.71
CA SER A 199 -12.45 1.08 13.12
C SER A 199 -11.31 2.01 13.55
N ARG A 200 -11.61 2.93 14.47
CA ARG A 200 -10.65 3.94 14.98
C ARG A 200 -10.07 3.61 16.37
N ASP A 201 -10.56 2.56 17.02
CA ASP A 201 -10.24 2.31 18.44
C ASP A 201 -8.95 1.50 18.65
N THR A 202 -8.39 0.92 17.59
CA THR A 202 -7.16 0.12 17.66
C THR A 202 -5.95 0.94 17.22
N PRO A 203 -4.84 0.94 17.98
CA PRO A 203 -3.60 1.56 17.53
C PRO A 203 -3.15 0.95 16.20
N LEU A 204 -2.92 1.79 15.19
CA LEU A 204 -2.44 1.34 13.90
C LEU A 204 -0.96 0.97 14.00
N ALA A 205 -0.55 -0.12 13.36
CA ALA A 205 0.84 -0.61 13.36
C ALA A 205 1.84 0.39 12.74
N LEU A 206 1.35 1.29 11.89
CA LEU A 206 2.12 2.37 11.25
C LEU A 206 2.07 3.69 12.02
N THR A 207 1.43 3.74 13.19
CA THR A 207 1.46 4.94 14.03
C THR A 207 2.92 5.26 14.37
N GLY A 208 3.34 6.51 14.09
CA GLY A 208 4.71 6.94 14.32
C GLY A 208 5.75 6.38 13.34
N PHE A 209 5.35 5.90 12.14
CA PHE A 209 6.30 5.33 11.18
C PHE A 209 7.42 6.30 10.75
N HIS A 210 7.18 7.61 10.81
CA HIS A 210 8.18 8.64 10.48
C HIS A 210 9.44 8.50 11.34
N LEU A 211 9.31 8.06 12.61
CA LEU A 211 10.45 7.86 13.51
C LEU A 211 11.44 6.82 12.98
N TRP A 212 11.00 5.87 12.14
CA TRP A 212 11.87 4.86 11.54
C TRP A 212 12.84 5.46 10.50
N PHE A 213 12.59 6.70 10.07
CA PHE A 213 13.37 7.42 9.06
C PHE A 213 14.11 8.63 9.64
N LYS A 214 14.06 8.84 10.96
CA LYS A 214 14.67 10.03 11.60
C LYS A 214 16.16 10.17 11.27
N GLU A 215 16.90 9.07 11.32
CA GLU A 215 18.33 9.04 10.97
C GLU A 215 18.62 9.30 9.47
N ALA A 216 17.61 9.21 8.60
CA ALA A 216 17.76 9.50 7.18
C ALA A 216 17.64 11.00 6.85
N ILE A 217 17.10 11.81 7.76
CA ILE A 217 16.89 13.25 7.52
C ILE A 217 18.19 13.98 7.17
N PRO A 218 19.29 13.85 7.94
CA PRO A 218 20.54 14.54 7.60
C PRO A 218 21.09 14.11 6.23
N LEU A 219 20.95 12.83 5.88
CA LEU A 219 21.37 12.28 4.59
C LEU A 219 20.57 12.90 3.43
N TRP A 220 19.26 13.05 3.59
CA TRP A 220 18.40 13.67 2.58
C TRP A 220 18.70 15.15 2.38
N LEU A 221 18.93 15.88 3.47
CA LEU A 221 19.28 17.29 3.44
C LEU A 221 20.63 17.49 2.75
N GLN A 222 21.65 16.73 3.17
CA GLN A 222 22.98 16.79 2.57
C GLN A 222 22.95 16.46 1.07
N LYS A 223 22.27 15.37 0.68
CA LYS A 223 22.13 14.97 -0.73
C LYS A 223 21.43 16.06 -1.55
N THR A 224 20.37 16.66 -1.01
CA THR A 224 19.63 17.73 -1.68
C THR A 224 20.52 18.97 -1.88
N TYR A 225 21.28 19.36 -0.86
CA TYR A 225 22.27 20.44 -0.96
C TYR A 225 23.34 20.15 -2.02
N THR A 226 23.98 18.97 -1.98
CA THR A 226 25.03 18.60 -2.95
C THR A 226 24.52 18.66 -4.38
N ILE A 227 23.34 18.10 -4.66
CA ILE A 227 22.74 18.13 -6.00
C ILE A 227 22.48 19.57 -6.45
N ALA A 228 21.91 20.41 -5.58
CA ALA A 228 21.61 21.79 -5.91
C ALA A 228 22.89 22.61 -6.14
N LEU A 229 23.93 22.39 -5.34
CA LEU A 229 25.22 23.04 -5.48
C LEU A 229 25.90 22.66 -6.80
N GLU A 230 26.02 21.37 -7.09
CA GLU A 230 26.65 20.87 -8.34
C GLU A 230 25.91 21.37 -9.58
N ARG A 231 24.57 21.39 -9.54
CA ARG A 231 23.74 21.93 -10.62
C ARG A 231 23.99 23.42 -10.82
N THR A 232 24.03 24.19 -9.74
CA THR A 232 24.26 25.64 -9.82
C THR A 232 25.66 25.93 -10.36
N GLN A 233 26.70 25.25 -9.87
CA GLN A 233 28.07 25.39 -10.36
C GLN A 233 28.18 25.07 -11.85
N ARG A 234 27.55 23.97 -12.29
CA ARG A 234 27.55 23.61 -13.71
C ARG A 234 26.81 24.65 -14.55
N ALA A 235 25.68 25.18 -14.06
CA ALA A 235 24.92 26.22 -14.74
C ALA A 235 25.75 27.48 -14.96
N ILE A 236 26.53 27.92 -13.95
CA ILE A 236 27.44 29.07 -14.07
C ILE A 236 28.56 28.77 -15.09
N GLN A 237 29.18 27.59 -15.03
CA GLN A 237 30.30 27.23 -15.91
C GLN A 237 29.94 27.20 -17.40
N VAL A 238 28.70 26.84 -17.74
CA VAL A 238 28.23 26.76 -19.13
C VAL A 238 27.54 28.03 -19.59
N ASP A 239 27.29 28.99 -18.70
CA ASP A 239 26.59 30.23 -19.02
C ASP A 239 27.48 31.17 -19.82
N GLN A 240 26.95 31.70 -20.92
CA GLN A 240 27.60 32.71 -21.73
C GLN A 240 27.30 34.14 -21.24
N LEU A 241 26.54 34.27 -20.15
CA LEU A 241 26.08 35.53 -19.56
C LEU A 241 25.28 36.39 -20.54
N THR A 242 24.65 35.74 -21.53
CA THR A 242 23.80 36.39 -22.51
C THR A 242 22.36 36.43 -21.99
N PRO A 243 21.65 37.57 -22.15
CA PRO A 243 20.26 37.64 -21.73
C PRO A 243 19.38 36.67 -22.51
N LEU A 244 18.41 36.06 -21.82
CA LEU A 244 17.44 35.13 -22.39
C LEU A 244 16.40 35.84 -23.27
N GLY A 245 16.79 36.26 -24.47
CA GLY A 245 15.92 36.97 -25.41
C GLY A 245 15.79 38.48 -25.11
N GLU A 246 15.08 39.20 -25.98
CA GLU A 246 15.09 40.67 -26.02
C GLU A 246 14.48 41.36 -24.79
N LEU A 247 13.59 40.68 -24.06
CA LEU A 247 12.84 41.24 -22.92
C LEU A 247 13.41 40.86 -21.55
N ASN A 248 14.26 39.84 -21.47
CA ASN A 248 14.82 39.38 -20.20
C ASN A 248 16.19 40.01 -19.97
N LYS A 249 16.45 40.45 -18.74
CA LYS A 249 17.74 41.04 -18.33
C LYS A 249 18.65 40.06 -17.62
N HIS A 250 18.33 38.77 -17.68
CA HIS A 250 19.04 37.72 -16.95
C HIS A 250 19.42 36.56 -17.88
N SER A 251 20.49 35.87 -17.53
CA SER A 251 21.01 34.72 -18.25
C SER A 251 20.38 33.41 -17.79
N THR A 252 20.74 32.29 -18.40
CA THR A 252 20.17 30.97 -18.08
C THR A 252 20.52 30.48 -16.68
N SER A 253 21.70 30.83 -16.15
CA SER A 253 22.16 30.31 -14.85
C SER A 253 21.28 30.73 -13.67
N ILE A 254 20.68 31.93 -13.67
CA ILE A 254 19.75 32.33 -12.60
C ILE A 254 18.42 31.56 -12.66
N VAL A 255 18.00 31.15 -13.86
CA VAL A 255 16.80 30.34 -14.06
C VAL A 255 17.03 28.93 -13.53
N ASP A 256 18.22 28.37 -13.77
CA ASP A 256 18.64 27.08 -13.22
C ASP A 256 18.76 27.11 -11.69
N LEU A 257 19.32 28.19 -11.12
CA LEU A 257 19.35 28.41 -9.67
C LEU A 257 17.93 28.45 -9.09
N SER A 258 17.04 29.22 -9.72
CA SER A 258 15.63 29.32 -9.30
C SER A 258 14.93 27.96 -9.33
N THR A 259 15.23 27.13 -10.34
CA THR A 259 14.71 25.77 -10.45
C THR A 259 15.26 24.86 -9.35
N CYS A 260 16.54 25.00 -8.99
CA CYS A 260 17.13 24.27 -7.85
C CYS A 260 16.41 24.62 -6.54
N TYR A 261 16.13 25.90 -6.30
CA TYR A 261 15.40 26.35 -5.11
C TYR A 261 13.97 25.82 -5.07
N ALA A 262 13.26 25.88 -6.19
CA ALA A 262 11.93 25.29 -6.29
C ALA A 262 11.94 23.80 -5.96
N GLN A 263 12.97 23.06 -6.39
CA GLN A 263 13.12 21.64 -6.07
C GLN A 263 13.43 21.41 -4.58
N MET A 264 14.26 22.24 -3.95
CA MET A 264 14.52 22.16 -2.49
C MET A 264 13.24 22.38 -1.68
N VAL A 265 12.48 23.43 -2.03
CA VAL A 265 11.18 23.73 -1.40
C VAL A 265 10.20 22.57 -1.61
N LYS A 266 10.15 21.99 -2.81
CA LYS A 266 9.32 20.82 -3.10
C LYS A 266 9.72 19.61 -2.24
N THR A 267 11.00 19.33 -2.06
CA THR A 267 11.48 18.25 -1.18
C THR A 267 11.04 18.47 0.26
N TRP A 268 11.15 19.69 0.79
CA TRP A 268 10.66 20.04 2.13
C TRP A 268 9.15 19.82 2.28
N GLN A 269 8.36 20.29 1.30
CA GLN A 269 6.91 20.09 1.28
C GLN A 269 6.50 18.62 1.17
N GLN A 270 7.24 17.82 0.39
CA GLN A 270 7.00 16.38 0.26
C GLN A 270 7.30 15.64 1.56
N LEU A 271 8.38 16.05 2.25
CA LEU A 271 8.72 15.51 3.56
C LEU A 271 7.54 15.73 4.52
N ASP A 272 7.05 16.96 4.64
CA ASP A 272 5.92 17.34 5.52
C ASP A 272 5.98 16.54 6.83
N TRP A 273 7.09 16.81 7.53
CA TRP A 273 7.50 16.07 8.71
C TRP A 273 6.53 16.35 9.86
N PRO A 274 6.02 15.31 10.54
CA PRO A 274 4.89 15.49 11.46
C PRO A 274 5.27 16.10 12.81
N ASP A 275 6.55 16.03 13.21
CA ASP A 275 7.02 16.68 14.43
C ASP A 275 7.34 18.17 14.15
N PRO A 276 6.67 19.13 14.82
CA PRO A 276 6.79 20.54 14.48
C PRO A 276 8.17 21.13 14.83
N GLU A 277 8.83 20.64 15.89
CA GLU A 277 10.14 21.12 16.30
C GLU A 277 11.20 20.66 15.30
N GLU A 278 11.18 19.37 14.94
CA GLU A 278 12.07 18.80 13.93
C GLU A 278 11.78 19.39 12.54
N ALA A 279 10.52 19.59 12.17
CA ALA A 279 10.13 20.21 10.90
C ALA A 279 10.67 21.65 10.79
N PHE A 280 10.66 22.41 11.89
CA PHE A 280 11.26 23.74 11.93
C PHE A 280 12.78 23.68 11.72
N MET A 281 13.48 22.75 12.39
CA MET A 281 14.92 22.57 12.22
C MET A 281 15.29 22.18 10.78
N ILE A 282 14.50 21.32 10.16
CA ILE A 282 14.63 20.93 8.75
C ILE A 282 14.46 22.14 7.83
N MET A 283 13.45 22.97 8.08
CA MET A 283 13.21 24.19 7.31
C MET A 283 14.39 25.18 7.44
N VAL A 284 14.88 25.42 8.66
CA VAL A 284 16.06 26.26 8.89
C VAL A 284 17.26 25.75 8.10
N LYS A 285 17.48 24.43 8.06
CA LYS A 285 18.58 23.84 7.29
C LYS A 285 18.45 24.09 5.79
N PHE A 286 17.25 23.92 5.22
CA PHE A 286 17.00 24.23 3.80
C PHE A 286 17.28 25.70 3.48
N VAL A 287 16.83 26.62 4.33
CA VAL A 287 17.08 28.07 4.14
C VAL A 287 18.57 28.37 4.21
N GLU A 288 19.29 27.80 5.17
CA GLU A 288 20.74 27.96 5.32
C GLU A 288 21.48 27.45 4.07
N ASP A 289 21.07 26.31 3.52
CA ASP A 289 21.65 25.72 2.31
C ASP A 289 21.37 26.57 1.06
N MET A 290 20.16 27.11 0.93
CA MET A 290 19.84 28.07 -0.13
C MET A 290 20.71 29.33 0.00
N CYS A 291 20.89 29.89 1.20
CA CYS A 291 21.78 31.04 1.39
C CYS A 291 23.23 30.74 0.99
N LYS A 292 23.76 29.55 1.34
CA LYS A 292 25.11 29.12 0.93
C LYS A 292 25.25 29.03 -0.59
N ILE A 293 24.26 28.46 -1.27
CA ILE A 293 24.25 28.38 -2.74
C ILE A 293 24.15 29.78 -3.37
N ALA A 294 23.32 30.68 -2.84
CA ALA A 294 23.23 32.06 -3.31
C ALA A 294 24.57 32.79 -3.18
N LEU A 295 25.23 32.67 -2.03
CA LEU A 295 26.53 33.30 -1.80
C LEU A 295 27.59 32.78 -2.77
N MET A 296 27.61 31.46 -2.99
CA MET A 296 28.49 30.83 -3.98
C MET A 296 28.21 31.36 -5.40
N TYR A 297 26.94 31.50 -5.77
CA TYR A 297 26.55 32.03 -7.08
C TYR A 297 27.02 33.48 -7.26
N CYS A 298 26.97 34.30 -6.22
CA CYS A 298 27.45 35.68 -6.26
C CYS A 298 28.99 35.82 -6.27
N GLN A 299 29.72 34.79 -5.86
CA GLN A 299 31.19 34.81 -5.75
C GLN A 299 31.90 34.32 -7.03
N MET A 300 31.22 33.56 -7.88
CA MET A 300 31.75 33.03 -9.14
C MET A 300 31.41 33.95 -10.32
#